data_AF-A0A368BK00-F1
#
_entry.id   AF-A0A368BK00-F1
#
_cell.length_a   1.000
_cell.length_b   1.000
_cell.length_c   1.000
_cell.angle_alpha   90.00
_cell.angle_beta   90.00
_cell.angle_gamma   90.00
#
_symmetry.space_group_name_H-M   'P 1'
#
loop_
_entity.id
_entity.type
_entity.pdbx_description
1 polymer ?
#
loop_
_entity_poly.entity_id
_entity_poly.type
_entity_poly.pdbx_seq_one_letter_code
_entity_poly.pdbx_strand_id
1 'polypeptide(L)'
;MSLNTLEEIAQYIVSDGKGILAADESNPTCGKRFDSIGVESSEINRRDYREMLFRSSGMQDNIGGVILFDETIRQSAADGTLL
;
A
#
# COMPACT_ATOMS: atom_id res chain seq x y z
N MET A 1 8.93 16.75 9.96
CA MET A 1 8.61 16.57 11.38
C MET A 1 9.23 15.23 11.79
N SER A 2 10.02 15.15 12.85
CA SER A 2 10.55 13.86 13.33
C SER A 2 9.61 13.33 14.40
N LEU A 3 9.00 12.17 14.16
CA LEU A 3 8.19 11.44 15.14
C LEU A 3 9.15 10.50 15.88
N ASN A 4 9.31 10.68 17.19
CA ASN A 4 10.34 10.01 17.98
C ASN A 4 9.75 8.99 18.96
N THR A 5 8.44 8.97 19.15
CA THR A 5 7.75 8.01 20.02
C THR A 5 6.67 7.21 19.29
N LEU A 6 6.31 6.04 19.82
CA LEU A 6 5.22 5.22 19.30
C LEU A 6 3.87 5.96 19.38
N GLU A 7 3.66 6.77 20.41
CA GLU A 7 2.45 7.57 20.59
C GLU A 7 2.33 8.64 19.49
N GLU A 8 3.41 9.37 19.20
CA GLU A 8 3.45 10.38 18.14
C GLU A 8 3.16 9.76 16.77
N ILE A 9 3.73 8.58 16.48
CA ILE A 9 3.48 7.85 15.23
C ILE A 9 2.01 7.42 15.15
N ALA A 10 1.47 6.86 16.23
CA ALA A 10 0.08 6.42 16.27
C ALA A 10 -0.90 7.58 16.04
N GLN A 11 -0.65 8.73 16.68
CA GLN A 11 -1.44 9.95 16.49
C GLN A 11 -1.33 10.49 15.06
N TYR A 12 -0.13 10.49 14.48
CA TYR A 12 0.10 10.94 13.11
C TYR A 12 -0.68 10.13 12.07
N ILE A 13 -0.69 8.79 12.20
CA ILE A 13 -1.36 7.90 11.24
C ILE A 13 -2.88 8.18 11.15
N VAL A 14 -3.51 8.63 12.24
CA VAL A 14 -4.96 8.86 12.33
C VAL A 14 -5.35 10.34 12.38
N SER A 15 -4.40 11.25 12.11
CA SER A 15 -4.63 12.70 12.21
C SER A 15 -5.69 13.16 11.21
N ASP A 16 -6.45 14.21 11.55
CA ASP A 16 -7.36 14.90 10.62
C ASP A 16 -8.40 13.98 9.93
N GLY A 17 -8.79 12.90 10.60
CA GLY A 17 -9.74 11.91 10.06
C GLY A 17 -9.12 10.94 9.05
N LYS A 18 -7.78 10.91 8.91
CA LYS A 18 -7.05 9.94 8.09
C LYS A 18 -7.19 8.52 8.63
N GLY A 19 -7.07 7.56 7.72
CA GLY A 19 -7.12 6.14 8.02
C GLY A 19 -5.88 5.37 7.56
N ILE A 20 -5.97 4.04 7.68
CA ILE A 20 -4.95 3.10 7.22
C ILE A 20 -5.45 2.39 5.96
N LEU A 21 -4.60 2.34 4.94
CA LEU A 21 -4.78 1.44 3.79
C LEU A 21 -4.08 0.11 4.09
N ALA A 22 -4.85 -0.97 4.22
CA ALA A 22 -4.30 -2.32 4.30
C ALA A 22 -4.02 -2.86 2.88
N ALA A 23 -2.76 -2.84 2.46
CA ALA A 23 -2.27 -3.33 1.16
C ALA A 23 -1.30 -4.51 1.36
N ASP A 24 -1.51 -5.28 2.43
CA ASP A 24 -0.66 -6.35 2.94
C ASP A 24 -1.11 -7.74 2.50
N GLU A 25 -1.98 -7.84 1.49
CA GLU A 25 -2.45 -9.13 1.02
C GLU A 25 -1.30 -10.00 0.51
N SER A 26 -1.11 -11.16 1.15
CA SER A 26 -0.18 -12.19 0.70
C SER A 26 -0.49 -12.66 -0.73
N ASN A 27 0.49 -13.25 -1.40
CA ASN A 27 0.32 -13.73 -2.79
C ASN A 27 -0.91 -14.63 -2.99
N PRO A 28 -1.21 -15.62 -2.12
CA PRO A 28 -2.44 -16.42 -2.25
C PRO A 28 -3.73 -15.61 -2.05
N THR A 29 -3.71 -14.62 -1.16
CA THR A 29 -4.88 -13.78 -0.87
C THR A 29 -5.16 -12.80 -2.01
N CYS A 30 -4.11 -12.15 -2.51
CA CYS A 30 -4.17 -11.27 -3.67
C CYS A 30 -4.60 -12.05 -4.92
N GLY A 31 -4.08 -13.27 -5.11
CA GLY A 31 -4.48 -14.16 -6.20
C GLY A 31 -5.98 -14.43 -6.24
N LYS A 32 -6.58 -14.82 -5.11
CA LYS A 32 -8.04 -15.02 -5.02
C LYS A 32 -8.86 -13.78 -5.39
N ARG A 33 -8.35 -12.57 -5.09
CA ARG A 33 -9.00 -11.30 -5.46
C ARG A 33 -8.83 -10.97 -6.93
N PHE A 34 -7.72 -11.33 -7.55
CA PHE A 34 -7.49 -11.14 -8.98
C PHE A 34 -8.28 -12.16 -9.82
N ASP A 35 -8.36 -13.41 -9.35
CA ASP A 35 -9.15 -14.46 -10.00
C ASP A 35 -10.63 -14.08 -10.11
N SER A 36 -11.19 -13.39 -9.11
CA SER A 36 -12.60 -12.96 -9.12
C SER A 36 -12.92 -11.91 -10.20
N ILE A 37 -11.89 -11.25 -10.74
CA ILE A 37 -12.00 -10.26 -11.82
C ILE A 37 -11.28 -10.71 -13.11
N GLY A 38 -10.83 -11.97 -13.18
CA GLY A 38 -10.18 -12.54 -14.36
C GLY A 38 -8.78 -11.99 -14.65
N VAL A 39 -8.06 -11.52 -13.62
CA VAL A 39 -6.68 -11.02 -13.74
C VAL A 39 -5.70 -12.11 -13.27
N GLU A 40 -4.60 -12.29 -14.00
CA GLU A 40 -3.53 -13.20 -13.59
C GLU A 40 -2.75 -12.63 -12.39
N SER A 41 -2.50 -13.46 -11.37
CA SER A 41 -1.65 -13.08 -10.23
C SER A 41 -0.15 -13.23 -10.52
N SER A 42 0.34 -12.45 -11.49
CA SER A 42 1.78 -12.29 -11.74
C SER A 42 2.39 -11.26 -10.80
N GLU A 43 3.72 -11.29 -10.62
CA GLU A 43 4.43 -10.28 -9.82
C GLU A 43 4.21 -8.86 -10.38
N ILE A 44 4.25 -8.71 -11.71
CA ILE A 44 4.02 -7.43 -12.40
C ILE A 44 2.62 -6.89 -12.08
N ASN A 45 1.58 -7.71 -12.20
CA ASN A 45 0.21 -7.27 -11.93
C ASN A 45 0.02 -6.92 -10.45
N ARG A 46 0.66 -7.67 -9.55
CA ARG A 46 0.65 -7.37 -8.11
C ARG A 46 1.34 -6.03 -7.83
N ARG A 47 2.48 -5.76 -8.45
CA ARG A 47 3.23 -4.50 -8.37
C ARG A 47 2.42 -3.33 -8.94
N ASP A 48 1.88 -3.47 -10.15
CA ASP A 48 1.04 -2.47 -10.82
C ASP A 48 -0.20 -2.11 -10.00
N TYR A 49 -0.84 -3.10 -9.37
CA TYR A 49 -1.97 -2.88 -8.47
C TYR A 49 -1.59 -2.02 -7.26
N ARG A 50 -0.45 -2.28 -6.60
CA ARG A 50 -0.01 -1.47 -5.45
C ARG A 50 0.46 -0.09 -5.89
N GLU A 51 1.16 -0.01 -7.01
CA GLU A 51 1.56 1.26 -7.61
C GLU A 51 0.35 2.15 -7.91
N MET A 52 -0.71 1.58 -8.50
CA MET A 52 -1.97 2.28 -8.76
C MET A 52 -2.60 2.83 -7.47
N LEU A 53 -2.61 2.03 -6.38
CA LEU A 53 -3.12 2.49 -5.09
C LEU A 53 -2.29 3.66 -4.55
N PHE A 54 -0.96 3.55 -4.55
CA PHE A 54 -0.06 4.54 -3.93
C PHE A 54 0.03 5.85 -4.72
N ARG A 55 -0.14 5.79 -6.05
CA ARG A 55 -0.17 6.97 -6.92
C ARG A 55 -1.54 7.65 -6.98
N SER A 56 -2.56 7.09 -6.34
CA SER A 56 -3.89 7.70 -6.31
C SER A 56 -3.83 9.08 -5.66
N SER A 57 -4.42 10.07 -6.33
CA SER A 57 -4.57 11.44 -5.77
C SER A 57 -5.27 11.47 -4.40
N GLY A 58 -6.07 10.46 -4.08
CA GLY A 58 -6.76 10.34 -2.80
C GLY A 58 -5.85 9.99 -1.62
N MET A 59 -4.59 9.61 -1.84
CA MET A 59 -3.69 9.18 -0.76
C MET A 59 -3.33 10.31 0.22
N GLN A 60 -2.94 11.48 -0.30
CA GLN A 60 -2.28 12.54 0.47
C GLN A 60 -3.12 13.06 1.66
N ASP A 61 -4.44 13.16 1.48
CA ASP A 61 -5.34 13.78 2.46
C ASP A 61 -6.18 12.77 3.26
N ASN A 62 -6.25 11.51 2.83
CA ASN A 62 -7.14 10.52 3.44
C ASN A 62 -6.39 9.37 4.13
N ILE A 63 -5.14 9.10 3.77
CA ILE A 63 -4.37 7.95 4.26
C ILE A 63 -3.17 8.46 5.05
N GLY A 64 -3.10 8.09 6.33
CA GLY A 64 -1.96 8.42 7.21
C GLY A 64 -0.96 7.28 7.37
N GLY A 65 -1.32 6.06 6.95
CA GLY A 65 -0.44 4.90 6.96
C GLY A 65 -0.87 3.80 6.00
N VAL A 66 0.09 3.00 5.56
CA VAL A 66 -0.14 1.83 4.69
C VAL A 66 0.54 0.62 5.32
N ILE A 67 -0.17 -0.51 5.36
CA ILE A 67 0.43 -1.79 5.75
C ILE A 67 0.84 -2.51 4.47
N LEU A 68 2.11 -2.88 4.37
CA LEU A 68 2.69 -3.50 3.17
C LEU A 68 2.97 -4.99 3.38
N PHE A 69 2.85 -5.77 2.31
CA PHE A 69 3.39 -7.12 2.26
C PHE A 69 4.89 -7.08 1.94
N ASP A 70 5.62 -8.13 2.35
CA ASP A 70 7.08 -8.23 2.22
C ASP A 70 7.57 -8.18 0.76
N GLU A 71 6.75 -8.60 -0.21
CA GLU A 71 7.04 -8.44 -1.64
C GLU A 71 7.00 -6.95 -2.03
N THR A 72 5.96 -6.23 -1.60
CA THR A 72 5.71 -4.83 -1.99
C THR A 72 6.81 -3.89 -1.49
N ILE A 73 7.27 -4.05 -0.24
CA ILE A 73 8.31 -3.18 0.34
C ILE A 73 9.67 -3.31 -0.38
N ARG A 74 9.87 -4.37 -1.16
CA ARG A 74 11.10 -4.62 -1.95
C ARG A 74 10.92 -4.32 -3.43
N GLN A 75 9.73 -3.94 -3.86
CA GLN A 75 9.42 -3.66 -5.26
C GLN A 75 9.67 -2.19 -5.62
N SER A 76 10.08 -1.99 -6.87
CA SER A 76 10.08 -0.69 -7.52
C SER A 76 8.86 -0.56 -8.42
N ALA A 77 8.32 0.66 -8.48
CA ALA A 77 7.39 1.12 -9.48
C ALA A 77 7.98 1.06 -10.91
N ALA A 78 7.13 1.24 -11.92
CA ALA A 78 7.54 1.25 -13.32
C ALA A 78 8.60 2.31 -13.66
N ASP A 79 8.59 3.44 -12.95
CA ASP A 79 9.55 4.54 -13.11
C ASP A 79 10.82 4.36 -12.26
N GLY A 80 10.96 3.24 -11.56
CA GLY A 80 12.09 2.92 -10.71
C GLY A 80 12.03 3.50 -9.30
N THR A 81 11.00 4.26 -8.93
CA THR A 81 10.83 4.68 -7.52
C THR A 81 10.46 3.46 -6.67
N LEU A 82 10.97 3.38 -5.44
CA LEU A 82 10.49 2.36 -4.51
C LEU A 82 9.00 2.61 -4.22
N LEU A 83 8.24 1.51 -4.11
CA LEU A 83 6.83 1.56 -3.72
C LEU A 83 6.64 2.00 -2.27
#